data_AF-A0A7G8Z9G5-F1
#
_entry.id   AF-A0A7G8Z9G5-F1
#
_cell.length_a   1.000
_cell.length_b   1.000
_cell.length_c   1.000
_cell.angle_alpha   90.00
_cell.angle_beta   90.00
_cell.angle_gamma   90.00
#
_symmetry.space_group_name_H-M   'P 1'
#
loop_
_entity.id
_entity.type
_entity.pdbx_description
1 polymer ?
#
loop_
_entity_poly.entity_id
_entity_poly.type
_entity_poly.pdbx_seq_one_letter_code
_entity_poly.pdbx_strand_id
1 'polypeptide(L)'
;MYFTGVMFCCMPIVPMVLDIVSPLNESRPAVYMFQGEYFLNQEKFYYVILLHAYVSIIVAVTLLLAIDTEYATHVFHSCAIFGVLRYYCNIKQILNICNIYNIHLS
;
A
#
# COMPACT_ATOMS: atom_id res chain seq x y z
N MET A 1 2.92 1.40 -7.42
CA MET A 1 1.55 0.89 -7.20
C MET A 1 0.48 1.81 -7.79
N TYR A 2 0.53 3.14 -7.59
CA TYR A 2 -0.43 4.04 -8.23
C TYR A 2 -0.37 4.03 -9.76
N PHE A 3 0.84 4.08 -10.36
CA PHE A 3 0.99 4.04 -11.82
C PHE A 3 0.37 2.78 -12.45
N THR A 4 0.64 1.61 -11.86
CA THR A 4 0.07 0.33 -12.32
C THR A 4 -1.45 0.29 -12.12
N GLY A 5 -1.97 0.86 -11.02
CA GLY A 5 -3.40 1.01 -10.80
C GLY A 5 -4.07 1.90 -11.85
N VAL A 6 -3.46 3.03 -12.19
CA VAL A 6 -3.96 3.93 -13.25
C VAL A 6 -3.99 3.24 -14.60
N MET A 7 -2.92 2.53 -14.98
CA MET A 7 -2.88 1.77 -16.22
C MET A 7 -3.97 0.70 -16.29
N PHE A 8 -4.24 0.02 -15.17
CA PHE A 8 -5.32 -0.96 -15.08
C PHE A 8 -6.70 -0.32 -15.22
N CYS A 9 -6.91 0.85 -14.61
CA CYS A 9 -8.13 1.64 -14.76
C CYS A 9 -8.39 2.12 -16.19
N CYS A 10 -7.36 2.23 -17.04
CA CYS A 10 -7.53 2.61 -18.45
C CYS A 10 -8.19 1.51 -19.30
N MET A 11 -8.12 0.23 -18.91
CA MET A 11 -8.68 -0.88 -19.71
C MET A 11 -10.15 -0.69 -20.14
N PRO A 12 -11.10 -0.37 -19.25
CA PRO A 12 -12.50 -0.12 -19.63
C PRO A 12 -12.73 1.27 -20.28
N ILE A 13 -11.82 2.22 -20.12
CA ILE A 13 -11.95 3.57 -20.72
C ILE A 13 -11.60 3.54 -22.21
N VAL A 14 -10.59 2.75 -22.60
CA VAL A 14 -10.15 2.60 -23.99
C VAL A 14 -11.29 2.24 -24.96
N PRO A 15 -12.12 1.19 -24.73
CA PRO A 15 -13.23 0.87 -25.63
C PRO A 15 -14.30 1.98 -25.66
N MET A 16 -14.55 2.66 -24.53
CA MET A 16 -15.53 3.75 -24.44
C MET A 16 -15.12 4.97 -25.28
N VAL A 17 -13.83 5.33 -25.27
CA VAL A 17 -13.30 6.42 -26.11
C VAL A 17 -13.28 6.00 -27.58
N LEU A 18 -12.92 4.74 -27.86
CA LEU A 18 -12.93 4.20 -29.23
C LEU A 18 -14.32 4.20 -29.86
N ASP A 19 -15.39 3.98 -29.08
CA ASP A 19 -16.76 4.06 -29.58
C ASP A 19 -17.17 5.48 -29.99
N ILE A 20 -16.53 6.51 -29.43
CA ILE A 20 -16.75 7.92 -29.80
C ILE A 20 -15.90 8.31 -31.02
N VAL A 21 -14.62 7.91 -31.02
CA VAL A 21 -13.64 8.34 -32.03
C VAL A 21 -13.74 7.53 -33.33
N SER A 22 -14.02 6.23 -33.22
CA SER A 22 -14.10 5.29 -34.36
C SER A 22 -15.20 4.26 -34.09
N PRO A 23 -16.48 4.65 -34.29
CA PRO A 23 -17.62 3.79 -34.03
C PRO A 23 -17.63 2.59 -34.99
N LEU A 24 -17.85 1.41 -34.45
CA LEU A 24 -18.11 0.19 -35.21
C LEU A 24 -19.62 0.08 -35.49
N ASN A 25 -20.00 -0.67 -36.53
CA ASN A 25 -21.41 -0.96 -36.84
C ASN A 25 -22.10 -1.81 -35.76
N GLU A 26 -21.30 -2.46 -34.90
CA GLU A 26 -21.74 -3.16 -33.69
C GLU A 26 -21.04 -2.56 -32.47
N SER A 27 -21.75 -2.47 -31.34
CA SER A 27 -21.21 -1.98 -30.07
C SER A 27 -20.07 -2.88 -29.58
N ARG A 28 -18.96 -2.29 -29.09
CA ARG A 28 -17.85 -3.07 -28.53
C ARG A 28 -18.29 -3.82 -27.26
N PRO A 29 -17.79 -5.04 -27.01
CA PRO A 29 -18.11 -5.77 -25.79
C PRO A 29 -17.60 -5.01 -24.56
N ALA A 30 -18.44 -4.92 -23.53
CA ALA A 30 -18.11 -4.25 -22.29
C ALA A 30 -16.95 -4.97 -21.58
N VAL A 31 -15.87 -4.24 -21.30
CA VAL A 31 -14.72 -4.77 -20.57
C VAL A 31 -14.96 -4.54 -19.07
N TYR A 32 -14.94 -5.63 -18.31
CA TYR A 32 -15.04 -5.60 -16.85
C TYR A 32 -13.64 -5.62 -16.22
N MET A 33 -13.40 -4.76 -15.24
CA MET A 33 -12.12 -4.76 -14.50
C MET A 33 -11.91 -6.02 -13.66
N PHE A 34 -12.99 -6.58 -13.10
CA PHE A 34 -12.95 -7.80 -12.30
C PHE A 34 -13.87 -8.84 -12.93
N GLN A 35 -13.33 -10.03 -13.20
CA GLN A 35 -14.14 -11.20 -13.61
C GLN A 35 -14.75 -11.90 -12.39
N GLY A 36 -15.49 -11.14 -11.59
CA GLY A 36 -16.24 -11.68 -10.46
C GLY A 36 -17.68 -11.95 -10.86
N GLU A 37 -18.27 -13.06 -10.38
CA GLU A 37 -19.71 -13.25 -10.44
C GLU A 37 -20.36 -12.33 -9.41
N TYR A 38 -20.93 -11.23 -9.90
CA TYR A 38 -21.85 -10.43 -9.11
C TYR A 38 -23.19 -11.16 -9.17
N PHE A 39 -23.79 -11.49 -8.04
CA PHE A 39 -25.10 -12.17 -7.95
C PHE A 39 -26.29 -11.30 -8.44
N LEU A 40 -26.03 -10.42 -9.40
CA LEU A 40 -26.89 -9.37 -9.94
C LEU A 40 -26.67 -9.34 -11.47
N ASN A 41 -27.68 -8.93 -12.25
CA ASN A 41 -27.51 -8.77 -13.70
C ASN A 41 -26.43 -7.73 -14.04
N GLN A 42 -25.24 -8.19 -14.41
CA GLN A 42 -24.05 -7.36 -14.63
C GLN A 42 -24.24 -6.33 -15.76
N GLU A 43 -24.96 -6.71 -16.81
CA GLU A 43 -25.26 -5.82 -17.94
C GLU A 43 -26.10 -4.61 -17.51
N LYS A 44 -27.09 -4.82 -16.62
CA LYS A 44 -27.97 -3.74 -16.13
C LYS A 44 -27.25 -2.79 -15.17
N PHE A 45 -26.28 -3.29 -14.41
CA PHE A 45 -25.57 -2.55 -13.36
C PHE A 45 -24.11 -2.24 -13.72
N TYR A 46 -23.76 -2.29 -15.00
CA TYR A 46 -22.39 -2.14 -15.50
C TYR A 46 -21.66 -0.94 -14.89
N TYR A 47 -22.26 0.26 -14.98
CA TYR A 47 -21.66 1.50 -14.48
C TYR A 47 -21.44 1.51 -12.96
N VAL A 48 -22.34 0.88 -12.19
CA VAL A 48 -22.22 0.79 -10.73
C VAL A 48 -21.08 -0.16 -10.35
N ILE A 49 -20.99 -1.30 -11.04
CA ILE A 49 -19.91 -2.27 -10.86
C ILE A 49 -18.57 -1.65 -11.24
N LEU A 50 -18.53 -0.90 -12.34
CA LEU A 50 -17.34 -0.19 -12.81
C LEU A 50 -16.87 0.86 -11.78
N LEU A 51 -17.81 1.67 -11.26
CA LEU A 51 -17.50 2.66 -10.22
C LEU A 51 -16.99 2.00 -8.94
N HIS A 52 -17.66 0.95 -8.48
CA HIS A 52 -17.21 0.18 -7.33
C HIS A 52 -15.81 -0.41 -7.55
N ALA A 53 -15.52 -0.93 -8.74
CA ALA A 53 -14.21 -1.44 -9.10
C ALA A 53 -13.11 -0.36 -9.00
N TYR A 54 -13.36 0.86 -9.49
CA TYR A 54 -12.41 1.97 -9.35
C TYR A 54 -12.13 2.33 -7.89
N VAL A 55 -13.18 2.46 -7.07
CA VAL A 55 -13.02 2.75 -5.65
C VAL A 55 -12.23 1.64 -4.95
N SER A 56 -12.54 0.38 -5.24
CA SER A 56 -11.85 -0.77 -4.69
C SER A 56 -10.35 -0.79 -5.03
N ILE A 57 -9.96 -0.42 -6.26
CA ILE A 57 -8.55 -0.31 -6.66
C ILE A 57 -7.85 0.81 -5.89
N ILE A 58 -8.47 1.99 -5.77
CA ILE A 58 -7.89 3.12 -5.04
C ILE A 58 -7.67 2.75 -3.57
N VAL A 59 -8.67 2.12 -2.94
CA VAL A 59 -8.59 1.67 -1.56
C VAL A 59 -7.50 0.61 -1.40
N ALA A 60 -7.47 -0.41 -2.26
CA ALA A 60 -6.47 -1.48 -2.19
C ALA A 60 -5.03 -0.96 -2.34
N VAL A 61 -4.78 -0.09 -3.31
CA VAL A 61 -3.45 0.52 -3.50
C VAL A 61 -3.03 1.35 -2.30
N THR A 62 -3.96 2.14 -1.74
CA THR A 62 -3.69 2.99 -0.57
C THR A 62 -3.41 2.15 0.66
N LEU A 63 -4.18 1.08 0.88
CA LEU A 63 -3.96 0.14 1.98
C LEU A 63 -2.60 -0.55 1.89
N LEU A 64 -2.21 -1.04 0.71
CA LEU A 64 -0.91 -1.68 0.53
C LEU A 64 0.25 -0.74 0.88
N LEU A 65 0.20 0.51 0.40
CA LEU A 65 1.21 1.51 0.72
C LEU A 65 1.22 1.90 2.20
N ALA A 66 0.05 2.00 2.82
CA ALA A 66 -0.08 2.28 4.24
C ALA A 66 0.54 1.16 5.09
N ILE A 67 0.23 -0.10 4.76
CA ILE A 67 0.77 -1.29 5.44
C ILE A 67 2.28 -1.35 5.28
N ASP A 68 2.81 -1.17 4.08
CA ASP A 68 4.26 -1.20 3.82
C ASP A 68 5.00 -0.12 4.63
N THR A 69 4.43 1.09 4.66
CA THR A 69 5.01 2.23 5.39
C THR A 69 4.93 2.04 6.90
N GLU A 70 3.78 1.57 7.40
CA GLU A 70 3.58 1.28 8.81
C GLU A 70 4.54 0.18 9.28
N TYR A 71 4.64 -0.92 8.53
CA TYR A 71 5.55 -2.02 8.82
C TYR A 71 7.00 -1.53 8.90
N ALA A 72 7.47 -0.77 7.91
CA ALA A 72 8.81 -0.20 7.93
C ALA A 72 9.02 0.70 9.15
N THR A 73 8.04 1.52 9.49
CA THR A 73 8.10 2.43 10.64
C THR A 73 8.21 1.67 11.96
N HIS A 74 7.43 0.61 12.17
CA HIS A 74 7.51 -0.23 13.37
C HIS A 74 8.87 -0.92 13.51
N VAL A 75 9.43 -1.41 12.40
CA VAL A 75 10.77 -2.01 12.38
C VAL A 75 11.83 -0.96 12.76
N PHE A 76 11.82 0.21 12.13
CA PHE A 76 12.77 1.27 12.46
C PHE A 76 12.64 1.77 13.89
N HIS A 77 11.41 1.90 14.39
CA HIS A 77 11.15 2.29 15.78
C HIS A 77 11.76 1.30 16.77
N SER A 78 11.56 0.01 16.53
CA SER A 78 12.13 -1.07 17.34
C SER A 78 13.66 -1.05 17.31
N CYS A 79 14.26 -0.93 16.12
CA CYS A 79 15.71 -0.82 15.95
C CYS A 79 16.29 0.43 16.64
N ALA A 80 15.60 1.56 16.56
CA ALA A 80 16.01 2.80 17.22
C ALA A 80 16.03 2.65 18.74
N ILE A 81 14.99 2.04 19.32
CA ILE A 81 14.94 1.76 20.77
C ILE A 81 16.11 0.85 21.17
N PHE A 82 16.38 -0.22 20.42
CA PHE A 82 17.53 -1.08 20.71
C PHE A 82 18.87 -0.34 20.62
N GLY A 83 19.01 0.58 19.66
CA GLY A 83 20.20 1.45 19.55
C GLY A 83 20.39 2.31 20.79
N VAL A 84 19.32 2.95 21.28
CA VAL A 84 19.35 3.76 22.51
C VAL A 84 19.66 2.91 23.73
N LEU A 85 19.04 1.75 23.87
CA LEU A 85 19.29 0.82 24.98
C LEU A 85 20.75 0.35 25.00
N ARG A 86 21.32 0.03 23.84
CA ARG A 86 22.73 -0.34 23.70
C ARG A 86 23.65 0.78 24.16
N TYR A 87 23.37 2.02 23.75
CA TYR A 87 24.15 3.19 24.15
C TYR A 87 24.10 3.41 25.67
N TYR A 88 22.90 3.37 26.26
CA TYR A 88 22.70 3.53 27.70
C TYR A 88 23.41 2.44 28.51
N CYS A 89 23.31 1.18 28.07
CA CYS A 89 23.96 0.06 28.75
C CYS A 89 25.49 0.18 28.70
N ASN A 90 26.05 0.59 27.55
CA ASN A 90 27.48 0.82 27.41
C ASN A 90 27.99 1.90 28.37
N ILE A 91 27.31 3.05 28.45
CA ILE A 91 27.64 4.10 29.41
C ILE A 91 27.55 3.58 30.85
N LYS A 92 26.48 2.85 31.19
CA LYS A 92 26.30 2.31 32.53
C LYS A 92 27.43 1.35 32.93
N GLN A 93 27.91 0.53 31.98
CA GLN A 93 29.05 -0.35 32.19
C GLN A 93 30.34 0.43 32.44
N ILE A 94 30.61 1.48 31.65
CA ILE A 94 31.78 2.36 31.83
C ILE A 94 31.75 3.02 33.20
N LEU A 95 30.61 3.60 33.59
CA LEU A 95 30.44 4.24 34.90
C LEU A 95 30.66 3.25 36.05
N ASN A 96 30.16 2.01 35.91
CA ASN A 96 30.36 0.99 36.92
C ASN A 96 31.84 0.63 37.09
N ILE A 97 32.60 0.54 35.99
CA ILE A 97 34.06 0.30 36.01
C ILE A 97 34.78 1.47 36.69
N CYS A 98 34.47 2.72 36.32
CA CYS A 98 35.08 3.90 36.96
C CYS A 98 34.80 3.96 38.46
N ASN A 99 33.61 3.58 38.90
CA ASN A 99 33.24 3.56 40.32
C ASN A 99 34.04 2.50 41.09
N ILE A 100 34.18 1.29 40.54
CA ILE A 100 35.01 0.22 41.12
C ILE A 100 36.48 0.68 41.22
N TYR A 101 37.02 1.31 40.18
CA TYR A 101 38.39 1.79 40.18
C TYR A 101 38.64 2.86 41.26
N ASN A 102 37.71 3.80 41.44
CA ASN A 102 37.80 4.82 42.49
C ASN A 102 37.75 4.25 43.91
N ILE A 103 36.94 3.21 44.15
CA ILE A 103 36.88 2.52 45.45
C ILE A 103 38.20 1.77 45.74
N HIS A 104 38.89 1.28 44.70
CA HIS A 104 40.11 0.50 44.89
C HIS A 104 41.36 1.37 45.13
N LEU A 105 41.29 2.66 44.83
CA LEU A 105 42.38 3.64 44.97
C LEU A 105 42.29 4.47 46.27
N SER A 106 41.16 4.40 46.99
CA SER A 106 40.92 5.02 48.30
C SER A 106 41.22 4.08 49.45
#